data_AF-A0A6N7GDP4-F1
#
_entry.id   AF-A0A6N7GDP4-F1
#
_cell.length_a   1.000
_cell.length_b   1.000
_cell.length_c   1.000
_cell.angle_alpha   90.00
_cell.angle_beta   90.00
_cell.angle_gamma   90.00
#
_symmetry.space_group_name_H-M   'P 1'
#
loop_
_entity.id
_entity.type
_entity.pdbx_description
1 polymer ?
#
loop_
_entity_poly.entity_id
_entity_poly.type
_entity_poly.pdbx_seq_one_letter_code
_entity_poly.pdbx_strand_id
1 'polypeptide(L)'
;MDFWDVAKLMWRRWYVTLPALLLILAGAVLTGLTVNPDYQVTGHVALVGPAVQRTEGENTVTRINPWSAEALADAATIRLQGKALADLLKAEGYTGEWSALVTGRLPVIRLEVVAERPEQAQATLQRLREAIDLEVRDRQAEYNVAPEEQVTTVDYDGGETVEAVTGKVKRALIVVVGAGLILTTGLVVAYDAIARRRRTAAEEEAGQPEPATGADSAEPPRRPRYQYATAAGTAAIPVAGQPPNGADAPAQVARTARPVQVRYADQPYGDHEYADQPYGEHVYADQPYGEQATAEQSTGWPVSPAAPPGEAPARPPDDSTVVLPLSGIMSGRSGGGRHKPPSDVRTS
;
A
#
# COMPACT_ATOMS: atom_id res chain seq x y z
N MET A 1 -6.13 25.86 29.97
CA MET A 1 -7.45 25.20 30.13
C MET A 1 -7.13 23.73 30.14
N ASP A 2 -7.34 23.06 31.27
CA ASP A 2 -6.98 21.64 31.38
C ASP A 2 -8.03 20.78 30.67
N PHE A 3 -7.65 19.57 30.25
CA PHE A 3 -8.58 18.61 29.64
C PHE A 3 -9.86 18.41 30.48
N TRP A 4 -9.69 18.40 31.81
CA TRP A 4 -10.78 18.26 32.75
C TRP A 4 -11.74 19.47 32.76
N ASP A 5 -11.22 20.68 32.53
CA ASP A 5 -12.07 21.88 32.42
C ASP A 5 -12.95 21.81 31.18
N VAL A 6 -12.40 21.33 30.05
CA VAL A 6 -13.15 21.15 28.80
C VAL A 6 -14.23 20.09 28.99
N ALA A 7 -13.91 18.93 29.57
CA ALA A 7 -14.89 17.88 29.84
C ALA A 7 -16.03 18.37 30.75
N LYS A 8 -15.70 19.08 31.84
CA LYS A 8 -16.69 19.66 32.75
C LYS A 8 -17.55 20.74 32.06
N LEU A 9 -16.96 21.55 31.18
CA LEU A 9 -17.68 22.52 30.38
C LEU A 9 -18.66 21.84 29.43
N MET A 10 -18.24 20.77 28.75
CA MET A 10 -19.08 19.98 27.84
C MET A 10 -20.27 19.34 28.58
N TRP A 11 -20.06 18.83 29.79
CA TRP A 11 -21.12 18.27 30.63
C TRP A 11 -22.12 19.35 31.09
N ARG A 12 -21.63 20.53 31.47
CA ARG A 12 -22.49 21.65 31.90
C ARG A 12 -23.35 22.21 30.77
N ARG A 13 -22.90 22.07 29.52
CA ARG A 13 -23.56 22.54 28.30
C ARG A 13 -24.09 21.37 27.46
N TRP A 14 -24.61 20.33 28.11
CA TRP A 14 -25.07 19.10 27.45
C TRP A 14 -26.07 19.36 26.30
N TYR A 15 -26.88 20.40 26.39
CA TYR A 15 -27.84 20.79 25.33
C TYR A 15 -27.21 21.31 24.03
N VAL A 16 -25.91 21.69 24.04
CA VAL A 16 -25.16 22.04 22.82
C VAL A 16 -24.31 20.86 22.36
N THR A 17 -23.65 20.18 23.30
CA THR A 17 -22.72 19.09 22.99
C THR A 17 -23.44 17.85 22.50
N LEU A 18 -24.59 17.49 23.09
CA LEU A 18 -25.36 16.31 22.69
C LEU A 18 -25.87 16.40 21.24
N PRO A 19 -26.53 17.47 20.77
CA PRO A 19 -26.93 17.57 19.36
C PRO A 19 -25.73 17.64 18.41
N ALA A 20 -24.61 18.27 18.81
CA ALA A 20 -23.40 18.27 18.00
C ALA A 20 -22.79 16.85 17.87
N LEU A 21 -22.74 16.09 18.96
CA LEU A 21 -22.30 14.68 18.94
C LEU A 21 -23.24 13.80 18.13
N LEU A 22 -24.56 14.02 18.21
CA LEU A 22 -25.52 13.34 17.35
C LEU A 22 -25.30 13.65 15.87
N LEU A 23 -24.97 14.90 15.54
CA LEU A 23 -24.66 15.30 14.16
C LEU A 23 -23.38 14.63 13.67
N ILE A 24 -22.34 14.53 14.51
CA ILE A 24 -21.11 13.78 14.18
C ILE A 24 -21.44 12.30 13.98
N LEU A 25 -22.23 11.70 14.86
CA LEU A 25 -22.64 10.30 14.74
C LEU A 25 -23.42 10.07 13.44
N ALA A 26 -24.37 10.95 13.12
CA ALA A 26 -25.10 10.92 11.86
C ALA A 26 -24.17 11.08 10.65
N GLY A 27 -23.19 11.98 10.71
CA GLY A 27 -22.18 12.17 9.68
C GLY A 27 -21.28 10.95 9.50
N ALA A 28 -20.87 10.30 10.59
CA ALA A 28 -20.08 9.07 10.56
C ALA A 28 -20.87 7.90 9.96
N VAL A 29 -22.15 7.73 10.36
CA VAL A 29 -23.05 6.73 9.77
C VAL A 29 -23.25 7.00 8.28
N LEU A 30 -23.53 8.24 7.90
CA LEU A 30 -23.70 8.63 6.49
C LEU A 30 -22.42 8.33 5.69
N THR A 31 -21.24 8.64 6.24
CA THR A 31 -19.95 8.35 5.60
C THR A 31 -19.72 6.85 5.45
N GLY A 32 -20.05 6.05 6.46
CA GLY A 32 -19.94 4.58 6.39
C GLY A 32 -20.88 3.96 5.36
N LEU A 33 -22.01 4.60 5.06
CA LEU A 33 -22.97 4.17 4.04
C LEU A 33 -22.63 4.68 2.63
N THR A 34 -21.90 5.79 2.50
CA THR A 34 -21.59 6.40 1.20
C THR A 34 -20.21 5.99 0.66
N VAL A 35 -19.25 5.68 1.53
CA VAL A 35 -17.92 5.23 1.11
C VAL A 35 -17.96 3.71 0.90
N ASN A 36 -17.99 3.31 -0.36
CA ASN A 36 -17.88 1.89 -0.71
C ASN A 36 -16.49 1.35 -0.33
N PRO A 37 -16.39 0.13 0.21
CA PRO A 37 -15.11 -0.52 0.40
C PRO A 37 -14.50 -0.84 -0.97
N ASP A 38 -13.16 -0.81 -1.05
CA ASP A 38 -12.49 -1.41 -2.20
C ASP A 38 -12.39 -2.93 -1.98
N TYR A 39 -12.29 -3.67 -3.06
CA TYR A 39 -12.09 -5.11 -3.06
C TYR A 39 -10.69 -5.41 -3.56
N GLN A 40 -9.92 -6.10 -2.72
CA GLN A 40 -8.59 -6.59 -3.07
C GLN A 40 -8.67 -8.07 -3.42
N VAL A 41 -8.01 -8.43 -4.51
CA VAL A 41 -7.81 -9.81 -4.91
C VAL A 41 -6.32 -10.04 -5.09
N THR A 42 -5.82 -11.09 -4.47
CA THR A 42 -4.41 -11.48 -4.55
C THR A 42 -4.29 -12.77 -5.35
N GLY A 43 -3.38 -12.78 -6.34
CA GLY A 43 -3.06 -13.96 -7.12
C GLY A 43 -1.57 -14.26 -7.11
N HIS A 44 -1.20 -15.52 -7.31
CA HIS A 44 0.19 -15.94 -7.41
C HIS A 44 0.40 -16.74 -8.69
N VAL A 45 1.34 -16.28 -9.51
CA VAL A 45 1.76 -16.95 -10.75
C VAL A 45 3.22 -17.34 -10.60
N ALA A 46 3.52 -18.62 -10.75
CA ALA A 46 4.88 -19.10 -10.70
C ALA A 46 5.40 -19.48 -12.07
N LEU A 47 6.67 -19.18 -12.30
CA LEU A 47 7.36 -19.61 -13.50
C LEU A 47 8.09 -20.91 -13.17
N VAL A 48 7.74 -21.98 -13.88
CA VAL A 48 8.33 -23.30 -13.72
C VAL A 48 9.25 -23.55 -14.88
N GLY A 49 10.50 -23.92 -14.57
CA GLY A 49 11.50 -24.28 -15.58
C GLY A 49 11.09 -25.49 -16.43
N PRO A 50 11.80 -25.75 -17.54
CA PRO A 50 11.43 -26.80 -18.49
C PRO A 50 11.42 -28.19 -17.84
N ALA A 51 10.49 -29.04 -18.30
CA ALA A 51 10.31 -30.40 -17.79
C ALA A 51 11.47 -31.35 -18.15
N VAL A 52 12.25 -31.02 -19.19
CA VAL A 52 13.39 -31.82 -19.65
C VAL A 52 14.63 -30.94 -19.66
N GLN A 53 15.54 -31.20 -18.72
CA GLN A 53 16.91 -30.70 -18.83
C GLN A 53 17.72 -31.73 -19.61
N ARG A 54 17.93 -31.48 -20.91
CA ARG A 54 18.76 -32.38 -21.73
C ARG A 54 20.20 -32.28 -21.24
N THR A 55 20.70 -33.35 -20.61
CA THR A 55 22.07 -33.41 -20.11
C THR A 55 23.05 -33.37 -21.28
N GLU A 56 24.00 -32.45 -21.21
CA GLU A 56 25.02 -32.20 -22.22
C GLU A 56 25.83 -33.48 -22.50
N GLY A 57 25.52 -34.16 -23.61
CA GLY A 57 26.20 -35.33 -24.10
C GLY A 57 26.80 -35.05 -25.48
N GLU A 58 28.12 -35.02 -25.54
CA GLU A 58 29.00 -35.17 -26.72
C GLU A 58 28.57 -34.44 -28.02
N ASN A 59 29.16 -33.26 -28.25
CA ASN A 59 29.32 -32.57 -29.55
C ASN A 59 28.07 -32.07 -30.30
N THR A 60 26.88 -32.09 -29.73
CA THR A 60 25.72 -31.41 -30.34
C THR A 60 25.57 -30.02 -29.73
N VAL A 61 25.77 -28.95 -30.52
CA VAL A 61 25.48 -27.56 -30.11
C VAL A 61 24.00 -27.46 -29.80
N THR A 62 23.65 -27.67 -28.54
CA THR A 62 22.26 -27.65 -28.07
C THR A 62 21.93 -26.21 -27.75
N ARG A 63 20.92 -25.65 -28.42
CA ARG A 63 20.44 -24.29 -28.18
C ARG A 63 19.68 -24.28 -26.85
N ILE A 64 20.37 -24.00 -25.76
CA ILE A 64 19.77 -23.86 -24.43
C ILE A 64 18.91 -22.59 -24.42
N ASN A 65 17.73 -22.64 -23.77
CA ASN A 65 16.89 -21.47 -23.53
C ASN A 65 17.72 -20.37 -22.83
N PRO A 66 17.89 -19.18 -23.43
CA PRO A 66 18.72 -18.13 -22.85
C PRO A 66 18.05 -17.46 -21.64
N TRP A 67 16.76 -17.71 -21.42
CA TRP A 67 16.00 -17.13 -20.33
C TRP A 67 16.00 -18.03 -19.10
N SER A 68 16.29 -17.45 -17.93
CA SER A 68 15.96 -18.06 -16.65
C SER A 68 14.53 -17.71 -16.23
N ALA A 69 13.94 -18.53 -15.37
CA ALA A 69 12.60 -18.26 -14.84
C ALA A 69 12.55 -16.95 -14.04
N GLU A 70 13.62 -16.60 -13.33
CA GLU A 70 13.74 -15.33 -12.61
C GLU A 70 13.79 -14.15 -13.57
N ALA A 71 14.62 -14.22 -14.62
CA ALA A 71 14.72 -13.15 -15.62
C ALA A 71 13.39 -12.89 -16.34
N LEU A 72 12.62 -13.96 -16.63
CA LEU A 72 11.29 -13.85 -17.20
C LEU A 72 10.29 -13.25 -16.20
N ALA A 73 10.37 -13.61 -14.93
CA ALA A 73 9.50 -13.06 -13.89
C ALA A 73 9.75 -11.55 -13.70
N ASP A 74 11.01 -11.12 -13.70
CA ASP A 74 11.40 -9.71 -13.64
C ASP A 74 10.93 -8.96 -14.89
N ALA A 75 11.17 -9.51 -16.08
CA ALA A 75 10.73 -8.90 -17.34
C ALA A 75 9.21 -8.74 -17.39
N ALA A 76 8.46 -9.77 -16.99
CA ALA A 76 7.01 -9.71 -16.88
C ALA A 76 6.56 -8.64 -15.87
N THR A 77 7.17 -8.57 -14.70
CA THR A 77 6.85 -7.57 -13.68
C THR A 77 7.08 -6.14 -14.18
N ILE A 78 8.21 -5.89 -14.86
CA ILE A 78 8.51 -4.59 -15.49
C ILE A 78 7.44 -4.23 -16.53
N ARG A 79 7.03 -5.20 -17.36
CA ARG A 79 5.97 -5.00 -18.36
C ARG A 79 4.64 -4.65 -17.72
N LEU A 80 4.27 -5.34 -16.63
CA LEU A 80 3.03 -5.13 -15.90
C LEU A 80 2.92 -3.75 -15.26
N GLN A 81 4.06 -3.17 -14.86
CA GLN A 81 4.14 -1.81 -14.31
C GLN A 81 4.18 -0.72 -15.40
N GLY A 82 4.27 -1.12 -16.68
CA GLY A 82 4.37 -0.19 -17.80
C GLY A 82 3.05 0.50 -18.14
N LYS A 83 3.13 1.82 -18.39
CA LYS A 83 1.98 2.66 -18.82
C LYS A 83 1.23 2.09 -20.02
N ALA A 84 1.93 1.47 -20.97
CA ALA A 84 1.31 0.92 -22.17
C ALA A 84 0.33 -0.23 -21.86
N LEU A 85 0.61 -1.08 -20.87
CA LEU A 85 -0.34 -2.10 -20.44
C LEU A 85 -1.50 -1.45 -19.68
N ALA A 86 -1.22 -0.45 -18.84
CA ALA A 86 -2.25 0.26 -18.11
C ALA A 86 -3.27 0.94 -19.04
N ASP A 87 -2.80 1.61 -20.09
CA ASP A 87 -3.65 2.24 -21.10
C ASP A 87 -4.49 1.19 -21.85
N LEU A 88 -3.91 0.02 -22.14
CA LEU A 88 -4.59 -1.09 -22.80
C LEU A 88 -5.69 -1.68 -21.92
N LEU A 89 -5.40 -2.00 -20.66
CA LEU A 89 -6.38 -2.51 -19.69
C LEU A 89 -7.54 -1.53 -19.51
N LYS A 90 -7.23 -0.24 -19.41
CA LYS A 90 -8.25 0.82 -19.32
C LYS A 90 -9.11 0.90 -20.59
N ALA A 91 -8.52 0.73 -21.76
CA ALA A 91 -9.25 0.71 -23.03
C ALA A 91 -10.18 -0.51 -23.15
N GLU A 92 -9.80 -1.65 -22.57
CA GLU A 92 -10.61 -2.86 -22.46
C GLU A 92 -11.70 -2.77 -21.36
N GLY A 93 -11.70 -1.70 -20.55
CA GLY A 93 -12.68 -1.46 -19.49
C GLY A 93 -12.31 -2.05 -18.12
N TYR A 94 -11.09 -2.55 -17.97
CA TYR A 94 -10.56 -2.94 -16.68
C TYR A 94 -10.16 -1.68 -15.90
N THR A 95 -10.79 -1.50 -14.75
CA THR A 95 -10.58 -0.35 -13.86
C THR A 95 -10.14 -0.87 -12.50
N GLY A 96 -8.98 -0.44 -12.04
CA GLY A 96 -8.41 -0.83 -10.76
C GLY A 96 -6.97 -0.40 -10.65
N GLU A 97 -6.46 -0.38 -9.43
CA GLU A 97 -5.03 -0.28 -9.17
C GLU A 97 -4.48 -1.70 -9.03
N TRP A 98 -3.30 -1.95 -9.58
CA TRP A 98 -2.63 -3.23 -9.39
C TRP A 98 -1.16 -3.03 -9.04
N SER A 99 -0.60 -4.01 -8.35
CA SER A 99 0.82 -4.14 -8.14
C SER A 99 1.25 -5.57 -8.48
N ALA A 100 2.47 -5.68 -9.01
CA ALA A 100 3.11 -6.94 -9.32
C ALA A 100 4.48 -6.94 -8.65
N LEU A 101 4.76 -7.98 -7.86
CA LEU A 101 5.99 -8.12 -7.09
C LEU A 101 6.49 -9.57 -7.18
N VAL A 102 7.75 -9.75 -7.57
CA VAL A 102 8.40 -11.07 -7.46
C VAL A 102 8.71 -11.32 -5.99
N THR A 103 8.18 -12.41 -5.43
CA THR A 103 8.24 -12.69 -3.99
C THR A 103 9.18 -13.86 -3.69
N GLY A 104 10.15 -13.62 -2.81
CA GLY A 104 11.02 -14.65 -2.24
C GLY A 104 12.17 -15.06 -3.15
N ARG A 105 12.63 -16.31 -3.00
CA ARG A 105 13.73 -16.89 -3.79
C ARG A 105 13.24 -17.69 -5.00
N LEU A 106 11.94 -17.91 -5.09
CA LEU A 106 11.32 -18.62 -6.19
C LEU A 106 10.78 -17.57 -7.17
N PRO A 107 10.77 -17.86 -8.48
CA PRO A 107 10.23 -16.96 -9.51
C PRO A 107 8.69 -16.97 -9.46
N VAL A 108 8.13 -16.44 -8.36
CA VAL A 108 6.69 -16.32 -8.11
C VAL A 108 6.32 -14.84 -8.12
N ILE A 109 5.46 -14.46 -9.06
CA ILE A 109 4.88 -13.13 -9.17
C ILE A 109 3.61 -13.11 -8.31
N ARG A 110 3.62 -12.27 -7.28
CA ARG A 110 2.41 -11.88 -6.55
C ARG A 110 1.75 -10.72 -7.29
N LEU A 111 0.47 -10.90 -7.59
CA LEU A 111 -0.39 -9.88 -8.15
C LEU A 111 -1.37 -9.45 -7.08
N GLU A 112 -1.44 -8.16 -6.81
CA GLU A 112 -2.47 -7.58 -5.94
C GLU A 112 -3.27 -6.58 -6.77
N VAL A 113 -4.58 -6.78 -6.85
CA VAL A 113 -5.50 -5.93 -7.62
C VAL A 113 -6.53 -5.37 -6.67
N VAL A 114 -6.73 -4.06 -6.71
CA VAL A 114 -7.73 -3.33 -5.93
C VAL A 114 -8.70 -2.64 -6.87
N ALA A 115 -9.99 -2.97 -6.75
CA ALA A 115 -11.05 -2.35 -7.56
C ALA A 115 -12.31 -2.06 -6.72
N GLU A 116 -13.20 -1.21 -7.25
CA GLU A 116 -14.46 -0.85 -6.58
C GLU A 116 -15.47 -2.01 -6.54
N ARG A 117 -15.33 -2.99 -7.43
CA ARG A 117 -16.20 -4.18 -7.51
C ARG A 117 -15.38 -5.46 -7.46
N PRO A 118 -15.86 -6.50 -6.75
CA PRO A 118 -15.14 -7.77 -6.62
C PRO A 118 -14.94 -8.46 -7.98
N GLU A 119 -15.96 -8.42 -8.84
CA GLU A 119 -15.93 -8.96 -10.20
C GLU A 119 -14.87 -8.27 -11.07
N GLN A 120 -14.71 -6.94 -10.93
CA GLN A 120 -13.71 -6.19 -11.67
C GLN A 120 -12.29 -6.51 -11.20
N ALA A 121 -12.09 -6.66 -9.89
CA ALA A 121 -10.78 -7.05 -9.36
C ALA A 121 -10.37 -8.44 -9.85
N GLN A 122 -11.29 -9.41 -9.82
CA GLN A 122 -11.04 -10.76 -10.36
C GLN A 122 -10.79 -10.77 -11.86
N ALA A 123 -11.63 -10.07 -12.65
CA ALA A 123 -11.47 -10.02 -14.10
C ALA A 123 -10.15 -9.33 -14.51
N THR A 124 -9.77 -8.27 -13.79
CA THR A 124 -8.48 -7.59 -14.01
C THR A 124 -7.31 -8.50 -13.64
N LEU A 125 -7.40 -9.23 -12.51
CA LEU A 125 -6.38 -10.20 -12.12
C LEU A 125 -6.21 -11.29 -13.19
N GLN A 126 -7.30 -11.86 -13.70
CA GLN A 126 -7.27 -12.85 -14.77
C GLN A 126 -6.59 -12.30 -16.03
N ARG A 127 -6.96 -11.08 -16.44
CA ARG A 127 -6.35 -10.42 -17.59
C ARG A 127 -4.84 -10.16 -17.41
N LEU A 128 -4.41 -9.81 -16.20
CA LEU A 128 -2.99 -9.65 -15.85
C LEU A 128 -2.24 -10.99 -15.95
N ARG A 129 -2.84 -12.11 -15.55
CA ARG A 129 -2.24 -13.45 -15.72
C ARG A 129 -2.05 -13.80 -17.19
N GLU A 130 -3.05 -13.54 -18.01
CA GLU A 130 -2.95 -13.72 -19.46
C GLU A 130 -1.84 -12.85 -20.06
N ALA A 131 -1.67 -11.62 -19.56
CA ALA A 131 -0.56 -10.76 -19.98
C ALA A 131 0.81 -11.32 -19.57
N ILE A 132 0.94 -11.98 -18.42
CA ILE A 132 2.17 -12.68 -18.01
C ILE A 132 2.44 -13.86 -18.94
N ASP A 133 1.45 -14.74 -19.19
CA ASP A 133 1.62 -15.90 -20.07
C ASP A 133 2.05 -15.47 -21.48
N LEU A 134 1.42 -14.42 -22.02
CA LEU A 134 1.78 -13.84 -23.31
C LEU A 134 3.21 -13.28 -23.32
N GLU A 135 3.58 -12.47 -22.32
CA GLU A 135 4.94 -11.91 -22.25
C GLU A 135 6.00 -13.02 -22.13
N VAL A 136 5.78 -14.01 -21.27
CA VAL A 136 6.69 -15.14 -21.08
C VAL A 136 6.83 -15.96 -22.37
N ARG A 137 5.73 -16.18 -23.10
CA ARG A 137 5.73 -16.88 -24.38
C ARG A 137 6.45 -16.06 -25.47
N ASP A 138 6.12 -14.79 -25.60
CA ASP A 138 6.67 -13.92 -26.65
C ASP A 138 8.19 -13.74 -26.52
N ARG A 139 8.69 -13.58 -25.28
CA ARG A 139 10.13 -13.49 -24.99
C ARG A 139 10.90 -14.74 -25.38
N GLN A 140 10.31 -15.92 -25.16
CA GLN A 140 10.94 -17.19 -25.51
C GLN A 140 10.81 -17.49 -27.01
N ALA A 141 9.71 -17.06 -27.63
CA ALA A 141 9.50 -17.19 -29.07
C ALA A 141 10.52 -16.38 -29.89
N GLU A 142 10.97 -15.22 -29.39
CA GLU A 142 12.03 -14.40 -29.99
C GLU A 142 13.32 -15.21 -30.25
N TYR A 143 13.62 -16.20 -29.40
CA TYR A 143 14.80 -17.06 -29.50
C TYR A 143 14.53 -18.43 -30.13
N ASN A 144 13.30 -18.68 -30.59
CA ASN A 144 12.83 -19.96 -31.12
C ASN A 144 13.07 -21.12 -30.14
N VAL A 145 12.75 -20.92 -28.86
CA VAL A 145 12.87 -21.97 -27.83
C VAL A 145 11.85 -23.09 -28.11
N ALA A 146 12.30 -24.34 -28.14
CA ALA A 146 11.44 -25.50 -28.36
C ALA A 146 10.40 -25.62 -27.23
N PRO A 147 9.15 -26.06 -27.51
CA PRO A 147 8.10 -26.14 -26.48
C PRO A 147 8.49 -26.95 -25.23
N GLU A 148 9.27 -28.02 -25.38
CA GLU A 148 9.79 -28.82 -24.26
C GLU A 148 10.84 -28.11 -23.37
N GLU A 149 11.45 -27.04 -23.89
CA GLU A 149 12.50 -26.24 -23.25
C GLU A 149 11.97 -24.88 -22.74
N GLN A 150 10.68 -24.60 -22.93
CA GLN A 150 10.05 -23.37 -22.47
C GLN A 150 9.82 -23.39 -20.96
N VAL A 151 10.06 -22.24 -20.34
CA VAL A 151 9.56 -21.91 -19.00
C VAL A 151 8.06 -21.67 -19.13
N THR A 152 7.28 -22.37 -18.32
CA THR A 152 5.82 -22.30 -18.31
C THR A 152 5.32 -21.57 -17.07
N THR A 153 4.20 -20.86 -17.19
CA THR A 153 3.52 -20.26 -16.04
C THR A 153 2.55 -21.27 -15.41
N VAL A 154 2.55 -21.35 -14.08
CA VAL A 154 1.61 -22.15 -13.29
C VAL A 154 0.90 -21.24 -12.30
N ASP A 155 -0.43 -21.27 -12.34
CA ASP A 155 -1.26 -20.54 -11.38
C ASP A 155 -1.29 -21.31 -10.05
N TYR A 156 -0.76 -20.71 -8.99
CA TYR A 156 -0.77 -21.31 -7.64
C TYR A 156 -2.08 -21.04 -6.89
N ASP A 157 -2.63 -19.85 -7.07
CA ASP A 157 -3.91 -19.44 -6.50
C ASP A 157 -4.68 -18.67 -7.57
N GLY A 158 -5.90 -19.12 -7.84
CA GLY A 158 -6.86 -18.54 -8.78
C GLY A 158 -7.31 -17.13 -8.39
N GLY A 159 -6.95 -16.62 -7.20
CA GLY A 159 -7.46 -15.34 -6.71
C GLY A 159 -8.91 -15.47 -6.28
N GLU A 160 -9.27 -16.64 -5.75
CA GLU A 160 -10.62 -16.91 -5.25
C GLU A 160 -10.88 -16.15 -3.95
N THR A 161 -9.81 -15.80 -3.22
CA THR A 161 -9.88 -15.00 -2.00
C THR A 161 -10.03 -13.53 -2.34
N VAL A 162 -11.26 -13.02 -2.22
CA VAL A 162 -11.58 -11.59 -2.34
C VAL A 162 -11.70 -11.00 -0.94
N GLU A 163 -10.87 -10.02 -0.63
CA GLU A 163 -10.88 -9.32 0.67
C GLU A 163 -11.43 -7.90 0.52
N ALA A 164 -12.36 -7.52 1.39
CA ALA A 164 -12.85 -6.14 1.44
C ALA A 164 -11.85 -5.25 2.20
N VAL A 165 -11.19 -4.35 1.47
CA VAL A 165 -10.26 -3.38 2.04
C VAL A 165 -11.04 -2.17 2.55
N THR A 166 -11.33 -2.20 3.85
CA THR A 166 -12.03 -1.10 4.55
C THR A 166 -11.11 0.06 4.95
N GLY A 167 -9.86 0.08 4.47
CA GLY A 167 -8.86 1.08 4.83
C GLY A 167 -9.30 2.52 4.52
N LYS A 168 -9.83 2.77 3.33
CA LYS A 168 -10.37 4.08 2.93
C LYS A 168 -11.55 4.50 3.83
N VAL A 169 -12.48 3.58 4.10
CA VAL A 169 -13.64 3.80 4.98
C VAL A 169 -13.19 4.20 6.38
N LYS A 170 -12.22 3.46 6.97
CA LYS A 170 -11.68 3.74 8.30
C LYS A 170 -11.02 5.13 8.36
N ARG A 171 -10.20 5.48 7.36
CA ARG A 171 -9.55 6.80 7.29
C ARG A 171 -10.58 7.93 7.16
N ALA A 172 -11.58 7.77 6.30
CA ALA A 172 -12.67 8.74 6.15
C ALA A 172 -13.44 8.93 7.46
N LEU A 173 -13.77 7.85 8.16
CA LEU A 173 -14.46 7.90 9.45
C LEU A 173 -13.61 8.61 10.52
N ILE A 174 -12.30 8.34 10.59
CA ILE A 174 -11.38 9.04 11.50
C ILE A 174 -11.38 10.55 11.21
N VAL A 175 -11.32 10.96 9.95
CA VAL A 175 -11.34 12.39 9.57
C VAL A 175 -12.66 13.03 9.96
N VAL A 176 -13.80 12.39 9.67
CA VAL A 176 -15.14 12.94 9.98
C VAL A 176 -15.33 13.08 11.50
N VAL A 177 -14.99 12.06 12.28
CA VAL A 177 -15.10 12.11 13.74
C VAL A 177 -14.12 13.12 14.33
N GLY A 178 -12.85 13.10 13.90
CA GLY A 178 -11.82 14.00 14.39
C GLY A 178 -12.14 15.47 14.12
N ALA A 179 -12.47 15.81 12.87
CA ALA A 179 -12.88 17.16 12.49
C ALA A 179 -14.16 17.59 13.21
N GLY A 180 -15.14 16.68 13.35
CA GLY A 180 -16.37 16.92 14.08
C GLY A 180 -16.15 17.28 15.54
N LEU A 181 -15.26 16.55 16.24
CA LEU A 181 -14.93 16.82 17.65
C LEU A 181 -14.23 18.16 17.84
N ILE A 182 -13.31 18.53 16.93
CA ILE A 182 -12.65 19.84 16.93
C ILE A 182 -13.69 20.95 16.75
N LEU A 183 -14.57 20.81 15.76
CA LEU A 183 -15.63 21.77 15.47
C LEU A 183 -16.62 21.91 16.63
N THR A 184 -16.97 20.80 17.28
CA THR A 184 -17.84 20.79 18.47
C THR A 184 -17.20 21.54 19.63
N THR A 185 -15.91 21.32 19.87
CA THR A 185 -15.16 22.01 20.94
C THR A 185 -15.13 23.52 20.67
N GLY A 186 -14.86 23.92 19.43
CA GLY A 186 -14.89 25.32 19.00
C GLY A 186 -16.27 25.97 19.19
N LEU A 187 -17.34 25.28 18.82
CA LEU A 187 -18.73 25.73 19.02
C LEU A 187 -19.07 25.96 20.50
N VAL A 188 -18.64 25.06 21.38
CA VAL A 188 -18.87 25.20 22.83
C VAL A 188 -18.14 26.43 23.39
N VAL A 189 -16.88 26.64 23.01
CA VAL A 189 -16.10 27.81 23.45
C VAL A 189 -16.69 29.10 22.91
N ALA A 190 -17.05 29.14 21.62
CA ALA A 190 -17.69 30.30 21.00
C ALA A 190 -19.03 30.63 21.66
N TYR A 191 -19.85 29.62 21.96
CA TYR A 191 -21.11 29.80 22.67
C TYR A 191 -20.89 30.38 24.08
N ASP A 192 -19.89 29.89 24.83
CA ASP A 192 -19.60 30.40 26.17
C ASP A 192 -19.06 31.84 26.12
N ALA A 193 -18.22 32.18 25.14
CA ALA A 193 -17.72 33.54 24.93
C ALA A 193 -18.86 34.53 24.64
N ILE A 194 -19.81 34.16 23.77
CA ILE A 194 -20.99 34.98 23.46
C ILE A 194 -21.90 35.12 24.68
N ALA A 195 -22.14 34.02 25.42
CA ALA A 195 -22.98 34.03 26.61
C ALA A 195 -22.38 34.89 27.74
N ARG A 196 -21.04 34.87 27.93
CA ARG A 196 -20.35 35.74 28.89
C ARG A 196 -20.47 37.21 28.51
N ARG A 197 -20.23 37.55 27.23
CA ARG A 197 -20.33 38.93 26.73
C ARG A 197 -21.75 39.51 26.91
N ARG A 198 -22.78 38.67 26.77
CA ARG A 198 -24.18 39.09 27.00
C ARG A 198 -24.48 39.37 28.47
N ARG A 199 -23.88 38.64 29.41
CA ARG A 199 -24.09 38.87 30.85
C ARG A 199 -23.43 40.14 31.34
N THR A 200 -22.20 40.40 30.89
CA THR A 200 -21.50 41.65 31.26
C THR A 200 -22.21 42.88 30.72
N ALA A 201 -22.74 42.82 29.49
CA ALA A 201 -23.54 43.93 28.94
C ALA A 201 -24.85 44.16 29.72
N ALA A 202 -25.55 43.10 30.13
CA ALA A 202 -26.76 43.21 30.93
C ALA A 202 -26.49 43.77 32.34
N GLU A 203 -25.35 43.42 32.94
CA GLU A 203 -24.92 43.97 34.24
C GLU A 203 -24.50 45.43 34.14
N GLU A 204 -23.88 45.87 33.03
CA GLU A 204 -23.58 47.29 32.78
C GLU A 204 -24.85 48.14 32.61
N GLU A 205 -25.89 47.59 31.98
CA GLU A 205 -27.17 48.27 31.77
C GLU A 205 -28.03 48.30 33.05
N ALA A 206 -28.05 47.22 33.81
CA ALA A 206 -28.76 47.15 35.10
C ALA A 206 -28.01 47.87 36.24
N GLY A 207 -26.69 47.95 36.13
CA GLY A 207 -25.80 48.56 37.11
C GLY A 207 -25.48 50.02 36.83
N GLN A 208 -26.03 50.63 35.79
CA GLN A 208 -25.98 52.09 35.62
C GLN A 208 -26.82 52.70 36.74
N PRO A 209 -26.18 53.28 37.79
CA PRO A 209 -26.93 53.90 38.86
C PRO A 209 -27.72 55.05 38.24
N GLU A 210 -29.03 55.03 38.49
CA GLU A 210 -29.93 56.12 38.17
C GLU A 210 -29.22 57.44 38.50
N PRO A 211 -29.02 58.37 37.54
CA PRO A 211 -28.27 59.58 37.80
C PRO A 211 -28.98 60.30 38.94
N ALA A 212 -28.34 60.27 40.12
CA ALA A 212 -28.82 60.91 41.32
C ALA A 212 -29.05 62.39 41.01
N THR A 213 -30.28 62.70 40.64
CA THR A 213 -30.71 64.04 40.30
C THR A 213 -30.93 64.73 41.63
N GLY A 214 -29.87 65.37 42.12
CA GLY A 214 -29.90 66.28 43.26
C GLY A 214 -29.40 65.65 44.56
N ALA A 215 -28.20 66.03 44.98
CA ALA A 215 -28.03 66.86 46.17
C ALA A 215 -26.54 67.06 46.46
N ASP A 216 -26.16 68.34 46.31
CA ASP A 216 -25.26 69.08 47.19
C ASP A 216 -23.75 68.77 47.25
N SER A 217 -23.04 69.79 46.77
CA SER A 217 -21.71 70.24 47.16
C SER A 217 -21.24 69.79 48.55
N ALA A 218 -20.22 68.94 48.61
CA ALA A 218 -19.31 68.90 49.75
C ALA A 218 -17.91 68.43 49.31
N GLU A 219 -17.06 69.43 49.11
CA GLU A 219 -15.64 69.54 49.43
C GLU A 219 -14.67 68.32 49.32
N PRO A 220 -13.54 68.45 48.61
CA PRO A 220 -12.61 67.35 48.36
C PRO A 220 -11.61 67.13 49.52
N PRO A 221 -11.41 65.90 50.02
CA PRO A 221 -10.21 65.60 50.79
C PRO A 221 -8.99 65.41 49.86
N ARG A 222 -7.95 66.14 50.23
CA ARG A 222 -6.61 66.14 49.64
C ARG A 222 -5.95 64.74 49.70
N ARG A 223 -5.46 64.29 48.52
CA ARG A 223 -4.31 63.40 48.18
C ARG A 223 -3.65 62.55 49.29
N PRO A 224 -3.14 61.36 48.90
CA PRO A 224 -1.68 61.28 48.86
C PRO A 224 -1.13 60.93 47.46
N ARG A 225 -0.03 61.61 47.20
CA ARG A 225 0.83 61.60 46.03
C ARG A 225 1.76 60.40 46.17
N TYR A 226 1.51 59.29 45.47
CA TYR A 226 2.54 58.27 45.33
C TYR A 226 3.52 58.71 44.25
N GLN A 227 4.74 59.00 44.72
CA GLN A 227 5.91 59.34 43.94
C GLN A 227 6.31 58.16 43.05
N TYR A 228 6.61 58.51 41.80
CA TYR A 228 7.48 57.73 40.95
C TYR A 228 8.87 57.69 41.59
N ALA A 229 9.33 56.50 41.99
CA ALA A 229 10.74 56.23 42.24
C ALA A 229 11.33 55.58 40.98
N THR A 230 11.88 56.42 40.13
CA THR A 230 12.92 56.08 39.15
C THR A 230 14.12 55.50 39.91
N ALA A 231 14.37 54.20 39.77
CA ALA A 231 15.66 53.60 40.04
C ALA A 231 16.33 53.27 38.71
N ALA A 232 17.28 54.12 38.32
CA ALA A 232 18.28 53.79 37.33
C ALA A 232 19.16 52.68 37.91
N GLY A 233 19.10 51.50 37.29
CA GLY A 233 19.92 50.34 37.62
C GLY A 233 20.59 49.82 36.37
N THR A 234 21.72 50.42 36.02
CA THR A 234 22.71 49.85 35.10
C THR A 234 23.32 48.62 35.76
N ALA A 235 23.09 47.42 35.20
CA ALA A 235 23.91 46.24 35.49
C ALA A 235 23.77 45.17 34.39
N ALA A 236 24.84 45.06 33.61
CA ALA A 236 25.44 43.86 33.03
C ALA A 236 24.52 42.75 32.47
N ILE A 237 24.62 42.58 31.15
CA ILE A 237 24.34 41.32 30.45
C ILE A 237 25.56 40.40 30.65
N PRO A 238 25.46 39.26 31.35
CA PRO A 238 26.43 38.19 31.20
C PRO A 238 26.13 37.39 29.92
N VAL A 239 27.05 37.51 28.95
CA VAL A 239 27.22 36.58 27.84
C VAL A 239 27.91 35.33 28.39
N ALA A 240 27.20 34.20 28.42
CA ALA A 240 27.72 32.84 28.65
C ALA A 240 26.65 31.84 28.17
N GLY A 241 26.91 30.82 27.36
CA GLY A 241 28.14 30.41 26.71
C GLY A 241 27.82 29.61 25.45
N GLN A 242 28.65 29.83 24.45
CA GLN A 242 28.79 28.99 23.27
C GLN A 242 29.94 28.03 23.56
N PRO A 243 29.78 26.71 23.35
CA PRO A 243 30.91 25.79 23.52
C PRO A 243 31.96 26.04 22.42
N PRO A 244 33.25 26.18 22.78
CA PRO A 244 34.34 26.13 21.84
C PRO A 244 34.75 24.67 21.62
N ASN A 245 34.72 24.19 20.37
CA ASN A 245 35.47 22.99 20.00
C ASN A 245 36.71 23.40 19.22
N GLY A 246 37.82 22.87 19.71
CA GLY A 246 39.17 23.32 19.44
C GLY A 246 39.61 23.11 17.99
N ALA A 247 40.44 24.05 17.57
CA ALA A 247 41.48 23.79 16.61
C ALA A 247 42.66 23.15 17.35
N ASP A 248 43.20 22.07 16.78
CA ASP A 248 44.65 21.84 16.75
C ASP A 248 45.01 21.22 15.39
N ALA A 249 46.06 21.80 14.83
CA ALA A 249 46.58 21.77 13.46
C ALA A 249 47.39 20.46 13.18
N PRO A 250 48.23 20.31 12.11
CA PRO A 250 48.59 21.27 11.05
C PRO A 250 48.75 20.68 9.63
N ALA A 251 48.90 21.58 8.64
CA ALA A 251 50.08 21.66 7.76
C ALA A 251 49.72 22.21 6.37
N GLN A 252 50.23 23.41 6.10
CA GLN A 252 50.40 23.94 4.75
C GLN A 252 51.55 23.20 4.07
N VAL A 253 51.36 22.75 2.84
CA VAL A 253 52.42 22.74 1.82
C VAL A 253 51.87 23.33 0.53
N ALA A 254 52.70 24.19 -0.04
CA ALA A 254 52.47 25.12 -1.12
C ALA A 254 52.33 24.48 -2.52
N ARG A 255 51.76 25.28 -3.44
CA ARG A 255 52.11 25.49 -4.88
C ARG A 255 52.40 24.22 -5.71
N THR A 256 51.84 24.01 -6.91
CA THR A 256 52.13 24.76 -8.14
C THR A 256 51.33 24.16 -9.32
N ALA A 257 51.05 24.98 -10.35
CA ALA A 257 50.92 24.64 -11.78
C ALA A 257 49.65 23.94 -12.34
N ARG A 258 48.92 24.73 -13.16
CA ARG A 258 48.19 24.36 -14.41
C ARG A 258 49.14 23.65 -15.42
N PRO A 259 48.71 23.21 -16.64
CA PRO A 259 47.39 22.79 -17.17
C PRO A 259 47.47 21.45 -17.98
N VAL A 260 46.33 20.80 -18.31
CA VAL A 260 46.16 20.12 -19.61
C VAL A 260 44.71 20.25 -20.07
N GLN A 261 44.54 20.89 -21.24
CA GLN A 261 43.34 20.87 -22.05
C GLN A 261 43.18 19.49 -22.70
N VAL A 262 41.97 18.92 -22.66
CA VAL A 262 41.51 18.04 -23.74
C VAL A 262 40.13 18.51 -24.18
N ARG A 263 40.16 19.14 -25.35
CA ARG A 263 39.04 19.36 -26.27
C ARG A 263 38.44 18.00 -26.64
N TYR A 264 37.14 17.84 -26.47
CA TYR A 264 36.32 17.11 -27.44
C TYR A 264 35.10 17.96 -27.78
N ALA A 265 34.83 18.01 -29.08
CA ALA A 265 33.94 18.93 -29.75
C ALA A 265 32.47 18.51 -29.67
N ASP A 266 31.61 19.53 -29.68
CA ASP A 266 30.37 19.66 -30.42
C ASP A 266 29.54 18.40 -30.70
N GLN A 267 28.44 18.27 -29.95
CA GLN A 267 27.24 17.62 -30.44
C GLN A 267 26.00 18.36 -29.91
N PRO A 268 25.18 19.01 -30.76
CA PRO A 268 23.94 19.63 -30.34
C PRO A 268 22.85 18.55 -30.35
N TYR A 269 22.38 18.15 -29.16
CA TYR A 269 21.14 17.40 -29.01
C TYR A 269 20.11 18.31 -28.35
N GLY A 270 18.94 18.39 -28.98
CA GLY A 270 17.95 19.43 -28.77
C GLY A 270 17.36 19.50 -27.38
N ASP A 271 16.93 20.70 -27.04
CA ASP A 271 16.09 21.01 -25.90
C ASP A 271 14.79 20.20 -25.96
N HIS A 272 14.71 19.19 -25.11
CA HIS A 272 13.44 18.68 -24.63
C HIS A 272 13.30 19.08 -23.17
N GLU A 273 12.56 20.16 -22.95
CA GLU A 273 11.94 20.50 -21.68
C GLU A 273 11.08 19.31 -21.23
N TYR A 274 11.66 18.41 -20.45
CA TYR A 274 10.88 17.54 -19.59
C TYR A 274 10.50 18.35 -18.37
N ALA A 275 9.22 18.70 -18.32
CA ALA A 275 8.58 19.27 -17.14
C ALA A 275 8.80 18.33 -15.93
N ASP A 276 9.31 18.91 -14.86
CA ASP A 276 9.38 18.34 -13.52
C ASP A 276 8.00 17.79 -13.12
N GLN A 277 7.85 16.47 -13.19
CA GLN A 277 6.82 15.78 -12.42
C GLN A 277 7.46 15.36 -11.09
N PRO A 278 6.97 15.85 -9.94
CA PRO A 278 7.49 15.45 -8.66
C PRO A 278 7.12 13.98 -8.44
N TYR A 279 8.13 13.11 -8.49
CA TYR A 279 8.01 11.76 -7.96
C TYR A 279 7.62 11.87 -6.49
N GLY A 280 6.42 11.37 -6.18
CA GLY A 280 5.95 11.22 -4.82
C GLY A 280 6.92 10.37 -4.04
N GLU A 281 7.47 10.97 -2.99
CA GLU A 281 8.28 10.33 -1.97
C GLU A 281 7.44 9.23 -1.31
N HIS A 282 7.66 7.98 -1.72
CA HIS A 282 7.12 6.82 -1.02
C HIS A 282 7.87 6.68 0.30
N VAL A 283 7.33 7.35 1.33
CA VAL A 283 7.68 7.11 2.72
C VAL A 283 7.26 5.67 3.05
N TYR A 284 8.24 4.76 3.00
CA TYR A 284 8.15 3.48 3.68
C TYR A 284 8.02 3.79 5.17
N ALA A 285 6.78 3.76 5.69
CA ALA A 285 6.59 3.69 7.13
C ALA A 285 7.12 2.33 7.57
N ASP A 286 8.25 2.35 8.28
CA ASP A 286 8.75 1.24 9.09
C ASP A 286 7.58 0.69 9.92
N GLN A 287 7.07 -0.47 9.52
CA GLN A 287 6.19 -1.24 10.39
C GLN A 287 7.06 -1.80 11.51
N PRO A 288 6.82 -1.42 12.79
CA PRO A 288 7.52 -2.06 13.88
C PRO A 288 7.07 -3.52 13.91
N TYR A 289 8.03 -4.43 13.77
CA TYR A 289 7.88 -5.85 14.09
C TYR A 289 7.35 -5.94 15.53
N GLY A 290 6.05 -6.16 15.66
CA GLY A 290 5.44 -6.51 16.94
C GLY A 290 5.87 -7.93 17.30
N GLU A 291 6.59 -8.06 18.41
CA GLU A 291 6.85 -9.32 19.10
C GLU A 291 5.53 -10.09 19.26
N GLN A 292 5.37 -11.16 18.48
CA GLN A 292 4.39 -12.17 18.79
C GLN A 292 4.86 -12.86 20.07
N ALA A 293 4.16 -12.59 21.16
CA ALA A 293 4.26 -13.38 22.38
C ALA A 293 4.09 -14.86 22.02
N THR A 294 5.15 -15.63 22.25
CA THR A 294 5.17 -17.08 22.29
C THR A 294 4.11 -17.55 23.28
N ALA A 295 2.91 -17.86 22.79
CA ALA A 295 2.02 -18.79 23.46
C ALA A 295 2.61 -20.18 23.20
N GLU A 296 3.16 -20.79 24.26
CA GLU A 296 3.49 -22.21 24.32
C GLU A 296 2.26 -23.04 23.97
N GLN A 297 2.09 -23.34 22.68
CA GLN A 297 1.11 -24.32 22.23
C GLN A 297 1.77 -25.70 22.39
N SER A 298 1.62 -26.22 23.62
CA SER A 298 1.85 -27.61 23.98
C SER A 298 1.41 -28.55 22.87
N THR A 299 2.38 -29.24 22.26
CA THR A 299 2.17 -30.35 21.35
C THR A 299 1.64 -31.56 22.14
N GLY A 300 0.36 -31.51 22.50
CA GLY A 300 -0.41 -32.66 22.92
C GLY A 300 -0.89 -33.40 21.69
N TRP A 301 -0.17 -34.44 21.28
CA TRP A 301 -0.70 -35.43 20.34
C TRP A 301 -2.02 -35.98 20.89
N PRO A 302 -3.13 -35.99 20.11
CA PRO A 302 -4.34 -36.64 20.57
C PRO A 302 -4.08 -38.14 20.67
N VAL A 303 -4.01 -38.64 21.91
CA VAL A 303 -4.08 -40.06 22.20
C VAL A 303 -5.43 -40.55 21.68
N SER A 304 -5.40 -41.39 20.64
CA SER A 304 -6.60 -42.09 20.15
C SER A 304 -7.28 -42.80 21.31
N PRO A 305 -8.60 -42.61 21.55
CA PRO A 305 -9.31 -43.40 22.53
C PRO A 305 -9.28 -44.87 22.09
N ALA A 306 -8.80 -45.73 22.99
CA ALA A 306 -8.77 -47.16 22.81
C ALA A 306 -10.16 -47.68 22.43
N ALA A 307 -10.23 -48.41 21.31
CA ALA A 307 -11.42 -49.11 20.86
C ALA A 307 -11.85 -50.16 21.92
N PRO A 308 -13.15 -50.31 22.21
CA PRO A 308 -13.65 -51.37 23.06
C PRO A 308 -13.39 -52.74 22.40
N PRO A 309 -13.10 -53.80 23.18
CA PRO A 309 -12.91 -55.14 22.64
C PRO A 309 -14.29 -55.77 22.40
N GLY A 310 -14.66 -55.95 21.14
CA GLY A 310 -15.83 -56.75 20.79
C GLY A 310 -16.44 -56.34 19.46
N GLU A 311 -16.08 -57.08 18.40
CA GLU A 311 -16.98 -57.83 17.51
C GLU A 311 -16.14 -58.23 16.29
N ALA A 312 -16.01 -59.53 16.03
CA ALA A 312 -15.31 -60.01 14.84
C ALA A 312 -16.07 -59.57 13.57
N PRO A 313 -15.40 -59.03 12.54
CA PRO A 313 -16.08 -58.67 11.31
C PRO A 313 -16.62 -59.93 10.62
N ALA A 314 -17.92 -59.93 10.36
CA ALA A 314 -18.57 -60.93 9.52
C ALA A 314 -17.89 -60.97 8.14
N ARG A 315 -17.64 -62.18 7.65
CA ARG A 315 -17.14 -62.44 6.29
C ARG A 315 -18.02 -61.71 5.27
N PRO A 316 -17.43 -61.01 4.28
CA PRO A 316 -18.20 -60.54 3.14
C PRO A 316 -18.76 -61.75 2.37
N PRO A 317 -19.97 -61.65 1.78
CA PRO A 317 -20.47 -62.66 0.87
C PRO A 317 -19.59 -62.69 -0.39
N ASP A 318 -19.07 -63.88 -0.70
CA ASP A 318 -18.44 -64.23 -1.97
C ASP A 318 -19.47 -64.11 -3.10
N ASP A 319 -19.72 -62.92 -3.64
CA ASP A 319 -20.35 -62.74 -4.97
C ASP A 319 -20.39 -61.27 -5.43
N SER A 320 -19.22 -60.68 -5.67
CA SER A 320 -19.13 -59.52 -6.56
C SER A 320 -18.05 -59.75 -7.61
N THR A 321 -18.49 -60.36 -8.72
CA THR A 321 -17.74 -60.41 -9.97
C THR A 321 -17.57 -58.98 -10.49
N VAL A 322 -16.41 -58.40 -10.25
CA VAL A 322 -16.01 -57.12 -10.87
C VAL A 322 -15.64 -57.41 -12.32
N VAL A 323 -16.54 -57.06 -13.24
CA VAL A 323 -16.28 -57.05 -14.68
C VAL A 323 -15.47 -55.80 -15.01
N LEU A 324 -14.17 -55.97 -15.24
CA LEU A 324 -13.31 -54.93 -15.82
C LEU A 324 -13.60 -54.82 -17.33
N PRO A 325 -13.91 -53.62 -17.88
CA PRO A 325 -13.97 -53.46 -19.33
C PRO A 325 -12.55 -53.54 -19.92
N LEU A 326 -12.24 -54.69 -20.51
CA LEU A 326 -11.11 -54.90 -21.41
C LEU A 326 -11.29 -54.00 -22.65
N SER A 327 -10.64 -52.83 -22.64
CA SER A 327 -10.58 -51.97 -23.81
C SER A 327 -9.52 -52.48 -24.78
N GLY A 328 -9.97 -53.36 -25.68
CA GLY A 328 -9.66 -53.38 -27.11
C GLY A 328 -8.22 -53.12 -27.57
N ILE A 329 -7.46 -54.20 -27.68
CA ILE A 329 -6.37 -54.34 -28.65
C ILE A 329 -6.98 -54.69 -30.01
N MET A 330 -6.97 -53.76 -30.96
CA MET A 330 -7.05 -53.99 -32.42
C MET A 330 -6.13 -52.94 -33.06
N SER A 331 -4.96 -53.25 -33.63
CA SER A 331 -4.63 -54.18 -34.72
C SER A 331 -5.42 -53.92 -36.02
N GLY A 332 -4.82 -53.07 -36.86
CA GLY A 332 -5.09 -52.89 -38.29
C GLY A 332 -4.09 -51.85 -38.80
N ARG A 333 -2.96 -52.18 -39.44
CA ARG A 333 -2.72 -52.89 -40.72
C ARG A 333 -3.47 -52.28 -41.91
N SER A 334 -2.91 -51.21 -42.48
CA SER A 334 -2.99 -50.79 -43.90
C SER A 334 -2.17 -49.50 -44.03
N GLY A 335 -1.32 -49.18 -45.01
CA GLY A 335 -0.69 -49.80 -46.17
C GLY A 335 0.50 -48.86 -46.48
N GLY A 336 1.68 -49.31 -46.92
CA GLY A 336 1.85 -49.81 -48.27
C GLY A 336 1.77 -48.69 -49.32
N GLY A 337 2.68 -47.72 -49.32
CA GLY A 337 2.76 -46.67 -50.36
C GLY A 337 4.17 -46.18 -50.60
N ARG A 338 4.96 -46.94 -51.36
CA ARG A 338 6.19 -46.46 -52.01
C ARG A 338 5.78 -45.52 -53.16
N HIS A 339 6.26 -44.28 -53.16
CA HIS A 339 6.50 -43.56 -54.41
C HIS A 339 7.70 -42.62 -54.29
N LYS A 340 8.71 -42.93 -55.09
CA LYS A 340 9.83 -42.09 -55.52
C LYS A 340 10.22 -42.62 -56.92
N PRO A 341 10.91 -41.86 -57.76
CA PRO A 341 10.57 -40.59 -58.43
C PRO A 341 10.36 -40.83 -59.95
N PRO A 342 10.37 -39.82 -60.85
CA PRO A 342 11.66 -39.44 -61.45
C PRO A 342 11.84 -37.96 -61.87
N SER A 343 13.13 -37.64 -62.10
CA SER A 343 13.71 -36.82 -63.18
C SER A 343 13.49 -35.30 -63.27
N ASP A 344 14.63 -34.60 -63.25
CA ASP A 344 15.11 -33.62 -64.22
C ASP A 344 14.21 -32.45 -64.63
N VAL A 345 14.60 -31.22 -64.26
CA VAL A 345 14.66 -30.11 -65.22
C VAL A 345 15.91 -29.26 -64.96
N ARG A 346 16.67 -29.12 -66.03
CA ARG A 346 17.88 -28.33 -66.25
C ARG A 346 17.48 -27.18 -67.17
N THR A 347 17.72 -25.92 -66.79
CA THR A 347 17.82 -24.67 -67.60
C THR A 347 17.81 -23.51 -66.59
N SER A 348 18.69 -22.51 -66.60
CA SER A 348 19.62 -21.98 -67.61
C SER A 348 20.88 -21.44 -66.93
#